data_AF-A0A0J1JAA2-F1
#
_entry.id   AF-A0A0J1JAA2-F1
#
_cell.length_a   1.000
_cell.length_b   1.000
_cell.length_c   1.000
_cell.angle_alpha   90.00
_cell.angle_beta   90.00
_cell.angle_gamma   90.00
#
_symmetry.space_group_name_H-M   'P 1'
#
loop_
_entity.id
_entity.type
_entity.pdbx_description
1 polymer ?
#
loop_
_entity_poly.entity_id
_entity_poly.type
_entity_poly.pdbx_seq_one_letter_code
_entity_poly.pdbx_strand_id
1 'polypeptide(L)'
;DMARNIVKAVERCDLKVDQLIFSGLAASYAVLTPDERELGVCVVDIGGGTMDIAVWTGGALRHAAVISYAGNVVTSDIAYAFGTPLGDAEEIKVKYGCALSEMVSKDAKVDVPSVGGRP
;
A
#
# COMPACT_ATOMS: atom_id res chain seq x y z
N ASP A 1 21.09 -7.26 7.86
CA ASP A 1 19.95 -6.91 8.72
C ASP A 1 19.26 -5.68 8.14
N MET A 2 18.00 -5.80 7.74
CA MET A 2 17.27 -4.79 6.96
C MET A 2 17.08 -3.49 7.75
N ALA A 3 16.83 -3.58 9.06
CA ALA A 3 16.71 -2.44 9.96
C ALA A 3 17.99 -1.57 9.96
N ARG A 4 19.18 -2.20 9.98
CA ARG A 4 20.46 -1.47 9.90
C ARG A 4 20.65 -0.73 8.58
N ASN A 5 20.13 -1.26 7.47
CA ASN A 5 20.26 -0.60 6.17
C ASN A 5 19.43 0.68 6.11
N ILE A 6 18.22 0.67 6.68
CA ILE A 6 17.35 1.86 6.77
C ILE A 6 18.00 2.93 7.65
N VAL A 7 18.52 2.56 8.82
CA VAL A 7 19.20 3.50 9.72
C VAL A 7 20.38 4.17 9.01
N LYS A 8 21.26 3.37 8.40
CA LYS A 8 22.41 3.89 7.66
C LYS A 8 22.02 4.79 6.49
N ALA A 9 20.91 4.53 5.82
CA ALA A 9 20.44 5.35 4.71
C ALA A 9 20.10 6.77 5.18
N VAL A 10 19.44 6.90 6.35
CA VAL A 10 19.12 8.19 6.96
C VAL A 10 20.37 8.90 7.49
N GLU A 11 21.27 8.17 8.16
CA GLU A 11 22.51 8.72 8.70
C GLU A 11 23.46 9.27 7.63
N ARG A 12 23.41 8.73 6.40
CA ARG A 12 24.15 9.26 5.24
C ARG A 12 23.68 10.64 4.79
N CYS A 13 22.51 11.09 5.26
CA CYS A 13 22.01 12.44 5.04
C CYS A 13 22.34 13.37 6.22
N ASP A 14 23.32 13.04 7.06
CA ASP A 14 23.73 13.78 8.25
C ASP A 14 22.62 13.96 9.31
N LEU A 15 21.64 13.05 9.30
CA LEU A 15 20.56 12.98 10.29
C LEU A 15 20.84 11.91 11.35
N LYS A 16 20.25 12.06 12.53
CA LYS A 16 20.27 11.03 13.58
C LYS A 16 18.93 10.31 13.64
N VAL A 17 18.96 8.98 13.64
CA VAL A 17 17.77 8.17 13.86
C VAL A 17 17.55 8.02 15.37
N ASP A 18 16.40 8.48 15.86
CA ASP A 18 16.00 8.31 17.25
C ASP A 18 15.58 6.87 17.54
N GLN A 19 14.58 6.39 16.79
CA GLN A 19 14.08 5.02 16.90
C GLN A 19 13.44 4.54 15.59
N LEU A 20 13.36 3.22 15.42
CA LEU A 20 12.54 2.59 14.39
C LEU A 20 11.16 2.29 14.95
N ILE A 21 10.12 2.50 14.15
CA ILE A 21 8.73 2.28 14.53
C ILE A 21 8.03 1.38 13.50
N PHE A 22 7.05 0.60 13.96
CA PHE A 22 6.14 -0.14 13.09
C PHE A 22 5.35 0.85 12.19
N SER A 23 5.35 0.61 10.88
CA SER A 23 4.72 1.51 9.89
C SER A 23 3.24 1.72 10.15
N GLY A 24 2.44 0.66 10.35
CA GLY A 24 1.02 0.78 10.69
C GLY A 24 0.74 1.57 11.97
N LEU A 25 1.64 1.54 12.96
CA LEU A 25 1.54 2.40 14.14
C LEU A 25 1.75 3.87 13.76
N ALA A 26 2.82 4.18 13.04
CA ALA A 26 3.12 5.54 12.57
C ALA A 26 1.99 6.10 11.68
N ALA A 27 1.47 5.30 10.75
CA ALA A 27 0.35 5.66 9.90
C ALA A 27 -0.90 5.99 10.73
N SER A 28 -1.22 5.16 11.73
CA SER A 28 -2.36 5.44 12.61
C SER A 28 -2.21 6.72 13.42
N TYR A 29 -0.99 7.07 13.87
CA TYR A 29 -0.74 8.36 14.53
C TYR A 29 -0.86 9.55 13.58
N ALA A 30 -0.54 9.36 12.29
CA ALA A 30 -0.58 10.43 11.30
C ALA A 30 -2.01 10.79 10.87
N VAL A 31 -2.93 9.82 10.84
CA VAL A 31 -4.30 10.00 10.31
C VAL A 31 -5.38 10.08 11.38
N LEU A 32 -5.14 9.55 12.58
CA LEU A 32 -6.15 9.51 13.63
C LEU A 32 -5.98 10.64 14.65
N THR A 33 -7.11 11.19 15.06
CA THR A 33 -7.23 12.02 16.25
C THR A 33 -7.15 11.19 17.53
N PRO A 34 -6.86 11.80 18.71
CA PRO A 34 -6.98 11.12 20.00
C PRO A 34 -8.40 10.57 20.25
N ASP A 35 -9.44 11.32 19.88
CA ASP A 35 -10.84 10.94 20.13
C ASP A 35 -11.24 9.69 19.34
N GLU A 36 -10.81 9.56 18.07
CA GLU A 36 -11.04 8.34 17.27
C GLU A 36 -10.37 7.11 17.88
N ARG A 37 -9.15 7.28 18.43
CA ARG A 37 -8.43 6.19 19.12
C ARG A 37 -9.09 5.81 20.45
N GLU A 38 -9.70 6.77 21.14
CA GLU A 38 -10.46 6.52 22.37
C GLU A 38 -11.76 5.77 22.08
N LEU A 39 -12.56 6.26 21.13
CA LEU A 39 -13.84 5.67 20.73
C LEU A 39 -13.67 4.24 20.19
N GLY A 40 -12.62 4.03 19.41
CA GLY A 40 -12.29 2.76 18.79
C GLY A 40 -12.29 2.87 17.27
N VAL A 41 -11.18 2.49 16.65
CA VAL A 41 -10.97 2.63 15.20
C VAL A 41 -10.00 1.58 14.69
N CYS A 42 -10.24 1.08 13.48
CA CYS A 42 -9.32 0.22 12.74
C CYS A 42 -8.73 1.01 11.58
N VAL A 43 -7.40 1.11 11.52
CA VAL A 43 -6.68 1.65 10.37
C VAL A 43 -6.14 0.49 9.56
N VAL A 44 -6.37 0.54 8.25
CA VAL A 44 -5.79 -0.36 7.26
C VAL A 44 -4.95 0.48 6.32
N ASP A 45 -3.62 0.38 6.44
CA ASP A 45 -2.66 1.07 5.59
C ASP A 45 -2.26 0.14 4.44
N ILE A 46 -2.70 0.48 3.22
CA ILE A 46 -2.48 -0.34 2.02
C ILE A 46 -1.24 0.17 1.28
N GLY A 47 -0.12 -0.53 1.46
CA GLY A 47 1.15 -0.22 0.81
C GLY A 47 1.34 -0.92 -0.55
N GLY A 48 2.58 -0.91 -1.02
CA GLY A 48 2.96 -1.66 -2.23
C GLY A 48 3.08 -3.16 -1.98
N GLY A 49 3.79 -3.58 -0.93
CA GLY A 49 4.04 -5.00 -0.64
C GLY A 49 3.14 -5.62 0.43
N THR A 50 2.68 -4.81 1.38
CA THR A 50 1.91 -5.27 2.54
C THR A 50 0.77 -4.31 2.85
N MET A 51 -0.23 -4.83 3.54
CA MET A 51 -1.22 -4.04 4.26
C MET A 51 -0.96 -4.16 5.74
N ASP A 52 -0.86 -3.03 6.43
CA ASP A 52 -0.70 -2.98 7.87
C ASP A 52 -2.05 -2.67 8.52
N ILE A 53 -2.39 -3.40 9.58
CA ILE A 53 -3.62 -3.22 10.36
C ILE A 53 -3.25 -2.72 11.75
N ALA A 54 -3.94 -1.69 12.23
CA ALA A 54 -3.84 -1.18 13.59
C ALA A 54 -5.25 -0.93 14.17
N VAL A 55 -5.61 -1.67 15.21
CA VAL A 55 -6.89 -1.51 15.91
C VAL A 55 -6.65 -0.83 17.25
N TRP A 56 -7.32 0.30 17.45
CA TRP A 56 -7.28 1.10 18.68
C TRP A 56 -8.61 1.00 19.41
N THR A 57 -8.58 0.92 20.74
CA THR A 57 -9.76 1.11 21.60
C THR A 57 -9.34 1.64 22.98
N GLY A 58 -10.06 2.62 23.51
CA GLY A 58 -9.72 3.25 24.80
C GLY A 58 -8.33 3.86 24.80
N GLY A 59 -7.95 4.49 23.69
CA GLY A 59 -6.71 5.25 23.54
C GLY A 59 -5.45 4.38 23.36
N ALA A 60 -5.59 3.06 23.37
CA ALA A 60 -4.50 2.10 23.28
C ALA A 60 -4.61 1.21 22.03
N LEU A 61 -3.46 0.87 21.45
CA LEU A 61 -3.38 -0.13 20.39
C LEU A 61 -3.71 -1.51 20.98
N ARG A 62 -4.76 -2.14 20.46
CA ARG A 62 -5.25 -3.45 20.91
C ARG A 62 -4.81 -4.59 20.02
N HIS A 63 -4.65 -4.34 18.73
CA HIS A 63 -4.23 -5.34 17.76
C HIS A 63 -3.43 -4.70 16.65
N ALA A 64 -2.42 -5.43 16.17
CA ALA A 64 -1.70 -5.09 14.95
C ALA A 64 -1.42 -6.37 14.16
N ALA A 65 -1.54 -6.28 12.85
CA ALA A 65 -1.24 -7.37 11.94
C ALA A 65 -0.66 -6.82 10.63
N VAL A 66 0.09 -7.67 9.93
CA VAL A 66 0.64 -7.37 8.61
C VAL A 66 0.17 -8.47 7.67
N ILE A 67 -0.44 -8.08 6.56
CA ILE A 67 -0.90 -8.99 5.50
C ILE A 67 0.00 -8.80 4.29
N SER A 68 0.60 -9.89 3.81
CA SER A 68 1.48 -9.90 2.62
C SER A 68 0.69 -9.91 1.31
N TYR A 69 -0.22 -8.95 1.15
CA TYR A 69 -0.99 -8.74 -0.06
C TYR A 69 -1.30 -7.26 -0.17
N ALA A 70 -0.93 -6.59 -1.25
CA ALA A 70 -1.20 -5.17 -1.44
C ALA A 70 -1.03 -4.76 -2.92
N GLY A 71 -0.65 -3.51 -3.20
CA GLY A 71 -0.60 -2.95 -4.55
C GLY A 71 0.19 -3.76 -5.58
N ASN A 72 1.33 -4.34 -5.21
CA ASN A 72 2.20 -5.10 -6.12
C ASN A 72 1.56 -6.41 -6.57
N VAL A 73 0.71 -7.02 -5.73
CA VAL A 73 -0.01 -8.25 -6.12
C VAL A 73 -1.06 -7.90 -7.16
N VAL A 74 -1.82 -6.81 -6.96
CA VAL A 74 -2.78 -6.30 -7.95
C VAL A 74 -2.09 -6.02 -9.30
N THR A 75 -0.91 -5.39 -9.28
CA THR A 75 -0.11 -5.14 -10.49
C THR A 75 0.30 -6.44 -11.17
N SER A 76 0.73 -7.44 -10.40
CA SER A 76 1.14 -8.74 -10.92
C SER A 76 -0.05 -9.49 -11.54
N ASP A 77 -1.23 -9.40 -10.94
CA ASP A 77 -2.45 -10.01 -11.45
C ASP A 77 -2.90 -9.39 -12.78
N ILE A 78 -2.81 -8.06 -12.91
CA ILE A 78 -3.07 -7.35 -14.18
C ILE A 78 -2.07 -7.80 -15.24
N ALA A 79 -0.77 -7.82 -14.90
CA ALA A 79 0.29 -8.24 -15.82
C ALA A 79 0.07 -9.67 -16.31
N TYR A 80 -0.29 -10.58 -15.41
CA TYR A 80 -0.57 -11.97 -15.72
C TYR A 80 -1.83 -12.12 -16.58
N ALA A 81 -2.94 -11.47 -16.20
CA ALA A 81 -4.23 -11.61 -16.87
C ALA A 81 -4.19 -11.12 -18.33
N PHE A 82 -3.42 -10.06 -18.60
CA PHE A 82 -3.37 -9.45 -19.93
C PHE A 82 -2.06 -9.69 -20.69
N GLY A 83 -1.09 -10.39 -20.10
CA GLY A 83 0.21 -10.63 -20.75
C GLY A 83 0.96 -9.33 -21.07
N THR A 84 0.86 -8.33 -20.19
CA THR A 84 1.50 -7.00 -20.31
C THR A 84 2.73 -6.90 -19.39
N PRO A 85 3.76 -6.10 -19.73
CA PRO A 85 4.87 -5.84 -18.81
C PRO A 85 4.40 -5.29 -17.45
N LEU A 86 5.14 -5.58 -16.37
CA LEU A 86 4.81 -5.11 -15.01
C LEU A 86 4.72 -3.58 -14.91
N GLY A 87 5.59 -2.85 -15.62
CA GLY A 87 5.55 -1.38 -15.65
C GLY A 87 4.25 -0.86 -16.25
N ASP A 88 3.83 -1.43 -17.40
CA ASP A 88 2.58 -1.07 -18.06
C ASP A 88 1.36 -1.49 -17.21
N ALA A 89 1.42 -2.65 -16.53
CA ALA A 89 0.39 -3.07 -15.59
C ALA A 89 0.22 -2.09 -14.41
N GLU A 90 1.33 -1.56 -13.88
CA GLU A 90 1.28 -0.55 -12.82
C GLU A 90 0.63 0.73 -13.32
N GLU A 91 1.01 1.17 -14.52
CA GLU A 91 0.39 2.33 -15.15
C GLU A 91 -1.11 2.13 -15.36
N ILE A 92 -1.53 0.94 -15.82
CA ILE A 92 -2.94 0.59 -15.99
C ILE A 92 -3.67 0.66 -14.66
N LYS A 93 -3.11 0.05 -13.61
CA LYS A 93 -3.68 0.05 -12.25
C LYS A 93 -3.87 1.48 -11.73
N VAL A 94 -2.85 2.34 -11.86
CA VAL A 94 -2.88 3.71 -11.33
C VAL A 94 -3.79 4.63 -12.17
N LYS A 95 -3.80 4.49 -13.50
CA LYS A 95 -4.58 5.35 -14.40
C LYS A 95 -6.06 4.96 -14.48
N TYR A 96 -6.36 3.67 -14.46
CA TYR A 96 -7.69 3.15 -14.76
C TYR A 96 -8.32 2.29 -13.65
N GLY A 97 -7.56 1.94 -12.60
CA GLY A 97 -8.06 1.12 -11.52
C GLY A 97 -9.23 1.77 -10.77
N CYS A 98 -10.29 1.00 -10.55
CA CYS A 98 -11.44 1.42 -9.76
C CYS A 98 -11.93 0.25 -8.91
N ALA A 99 -12.09 0.46 -7.60
CA ALA A 99 -12.55 -0.58 -6.69
C ALA A 99 -14.07 -0.85 -6.80
N LEU A 100 -14.84 0.12 -7.31
CA LEU A 100 -16.30 0.02 -7.44
C LEU A 100 -16.69 -0.01 -8.91
N SER A 101 -17.22 -1.16 -9.35
CA SER A 101 -17.58 -1.36 -10.75
C SER A 101 -18.68 -0.42 -11.25
N GLU A 102 -19.58 0.05 -10.37
CA GLU A 102 -20.65 0.97 -10.78
C GLU A 102 -20.14 2.36 -11.20
N MET A 103 -18.92 2.72 -10.80
CA MET A 103 -18.31 4.00 -11.16
C MET A 103 -17.64 3.98 -12.54
N VAL A 104 -17.54 2.80 -13.17
CA VAL A 104 -16.90 2.62 -14.47
C VAL A 104 -17.96 2.43 -15.54
N SER A 105 -17.88 3.23 -16.61
CA SER A 105 -18.76 3.05 -17.77
C SER A 105 -18.59 1.65 -18.36
N LYS A 106 -19.70 1.00 -18.73
CA LYS A 106 -19.66 -0.32 -19.40
C LYS A 106 -18.96 -0.27 -20.76
N ASP A 107 -18.89 0.92 -21.37
CA ASP A 107 -18.21 1.15 -22.64
C ASP A 107 -16.75 1.63 -22.46
N ALA A 108 -16.25 1.73 -21.21
CA ALA A 108 -14.88 2.10 -20.94
C ALA A 108 -13.93 1.05 -21.51
N LYS A 109 -12.89 1.51 -22.22
CA LYS A 109 -11.85 0.66 -22.79
C LYS A 109 -10.51 1.12 -22.25
N VAL A 110 -9.63 0.15 -22.02
CA VAL A 110 -8.25 0.36 -21.62
C VAL A 110 -7.37 -0.31 -22.66
N ASP A 111 -6.47 0.46 -23.26
CA ASP A 111 -5.46 -0.08 -24.15
C ASP A 111 -4.38 -0.77 -23.33
N VAL A 112 -4.14 -2.06 -23.61
CA VAL A 112 -3.17 -2.87 -22.87
C VAL A 112 -2.00 -3.24 -23.76
N PRO A 113 -0.77 -2.78 -23.46
CA PRO A 113 0.42 -3.16 -24.21
C PRO A 113 0.71 -4.66 -24.09
N SER A 114 0.88 -5.38 -25.21
CA SER A 114 1.25 -6.80 -25.16
C SER A 114 2.77 -6.99 -25.07
N VAL A 115 3.22 -7.97 -24.29
CA VAL A 115 4.58 -8.46 -24.38
C VAL A 115 4.80 -9.09 -25.76
N GLY A 116 5.84 -8.67 -26.48
CA GLY A 116 6.33 -9.36 -27.69
C GLY A 116 5.64 -9.01 -29.01
N GLY A 117 4.94 -7.87 -29.12
CA GLY A 117 4.47 -7.35 -30.41
C GLY A 117 3.51 -8.26 -31.16
N ARG A 118 2.73 -9.08 -30.46
CA ARG A 118 1.62 -9.80 -31.08
C ARG A 118 0.49 -8.79 -31.40
N PRO A 119 -0.10 -8.86 -32.59
CA PRO A 119 -1.19 -7.97 -32.99
C PRO A 119 -2.42 -8.14 -32.10
#